data_AF-A0A452Z8R5-F1
#
_entry.id   AF-A0A452Z8R5-F1
#
_cell.length_a   1.000
_cell.length_b   1.000
_cell.length_c   1.000
_cell.angle_alpha   90.00
_cell.angle_beta   90.00
_cell.angle_gamma   90.00
#
_symmetry.space_group_name_H-M   'P 1'
#
loop_
_entity.id
_entity.type
_entity.pdbx_description
1 polymer ?
#
loop_
_entity_poly.entity_id
_entity_poly.type
_entity_poly.pdbx_seq_one_letter_code
_entity_poly.pdbx_strand_id
1 'polypeptide(L)'
;IKLRRFLAERGALVLLDDKDETVGMEEIYGKIARGSYGCSWDAFQAYRHLKLLGYIVGRYDVPWTMKQIRSGDVTNSPDSTDGSSQSFGKANGACNDITKLLKGMRIDGMYPTFKVHLPNSKFKKSSPGVPSFLVCLLRDKPPPRDELEMVENKFGGIPLKFCQVDNGRVSFLSFDKVTLPSLP
;
A
#
# COMPACT_ATOMS: atom_id res chain seq x y z
N ILE A 1 -11.02 -5.61 3.95
CA ILE A 1 -10.60 -6.62 4.95
C ILE A 1 -10.03 -5.93 6.19
N LYS A 2 -8.75 -5.53 6.25
CA LYS A 2 -8.08 -4.93 7.44
C LYS A 2 -8.96 -4.00 8.31
N LEU A 3 -9.54 -2.94 7.73
CA LEU A 3 -10.40 -2.00 8.47
C LEU A 3 -11.66 -2.66 9.05
N ARG A 4 -12.41 -3.44 8.26
CA ARG A 4 -13.64 -4.12 8.73
C ARG A 4 -13.34 -4.99 9.95
N ARG A 5 -12.26 -5.76 9.88
CA ARG A 5 -11.84 -6.64 10.98
C ARG A 5 -11.37 -5.89 12.21
N PHE A 6 -10.62 -4.80 12.05
CA PHE A 6 -10.26 -3.94 13.18
C PHE A 6 -11.50 -3.33 13.85
N LEU A 7 -12.52 -2.94 13.08
CA LEU A 7 -13.79 -2.47 13.65
C LEU A 7 -14.55 -3.59 14.37
N ALA A 8 -14.54 -4.82 13.86
CA ALA A 8 -15.11 -5.99 14.55
C ALA A 8 -14.38 -6.30 15.86
N GLU A 9 -13.03 -6.32 15.87
CA GLU A 9 -12.21 -6.43 17.09
C GLU A 9 -12.44 -5.29 18.10
N ARG A 10 -13.00 -4.15 17.65
CA ARG A 10 -13.38 -3.01 18.50
C ARG A 10 -14.84 -3.04 18.96
N GLY A 11 -15.65 -4.02 18.54
CA GLY A 11 -17.10 -4.04 18.77
C GLY A 11 -17.87 -2.96 17.97
N ALA A 12 -17.22 -2.34 16.99
CA ALA A 12 -17.74 -1.22 16.20
C ALA A 12 -18.25 -1.63 14.80
N LEU A 13 -18.26 -2.93 14.50
CA LEU A 13 -18.84 -3.51 13.29
C LEU A 13 -19.23 -4.96 13.55
N VAL A 14 -20.52 -5.29 13.38
CA VAL A 14 -20.98 -6.67 13.24
C VAL A 14 -20.88 -7.06 11.77
N LEU A 15 -20.46 -8.29 11.49
CA LEU A 15 -20.48 -8.87 10.15
C LEU A 15 -21.52 -9.98 10.14
N LEU A 16 -22.40 -9.96 9.13
CA LEU A 16 -23.37 -11.02 8.88
C LEU A 16 -22.92 -11.86 7.68
N ASP A 17 -23.37 -13.12 7.62
CA ASP A 17 -23.19 -14.01 6.47
C ASP A 17 -24.31 -13.83 5.43
N ASP A 18 -24.45 -14.77 4.49
CA ASP A 18 -25.50 -14.80 3.47
C ASP A 18 -26.89 -15.19 4.00
N LYS A 19 -27.00 -15.51 5.29
CA LYS A 19 -28.23 -15.91 6.00
C LYS A 19 -28.61 -14.91 7.10
N ASP A 20 -27.99 -13.73 7.10
CA ASP A 20 -28.09 -12.71 8.15
C ASP A 20 -27.60 -13.15 9.55
N GLU A 21 -26.85 -14.26 9.65
CA GLU A 21 -26.30 -14.76 10.91
C GLU A 21 -24.96 -14.10 11.27
N THR A 22 -24.69 -13.93 12.57
CA THR A 22 -23.48 -13.21 13.02
C THR A 22 -22.22 -14.03 12.82
N VAL A 23 -21.32 -13.55 11.96
CA VAL A 23 -20.02 -14.17 11.66
C VAL A 23 -19.12 -14.05 12.88
N GLY A 24 -18.83 -15.20 13.51
CA GLY A 24 -17.94 -15.29 14.66
C GLY A 24 -16.50 -14.83 14.34
N MET A 25 -15.81 -14.30 15.36
CA MET A 25 -14.43 -13.80 15.19
C MET A 25 -13.49 -14.87 14.62
N GLU A 26 -13.59 -16.11 15.08
CA GLU A 26 -12.80 -17.24 14.59
C GLU A 26 -12.89 -17.42 13.08
N GLU A 27 -14.09 -17.32 12.51
CA GLU A 27 -14.30 -17.44 11.06
C GLU A 27 -13.67 -16.25 10.30
N ILE A 28 -13.75 -15.04 10.87
CA ILE A 28 -13.07 -13.84 10.36
C ILE A 28 -11.53 -14.01 10.40
N TYR A 29 -10.99 -14.72 11.41
CA TYR A 29 -9.58 -15.09 11.48
C TYR A 29 -9.22 -16.15 10.43
N GLY A 30 -9.98 -17.24 10.34
CA GLY A 30 -9.76 -18.34 9.39
C GLY A 30 -9.79 -17.89 7.92
N LYS A 31 -10.71 -16.99 7.57
CA LYS A 31 -10.78 -16.34 6.25
C LYS A 31 -9.51 -15.55 5.86
N ILE A 32 -8.66 -15.16 6.82
CA ILE A 32 -7.37 -14.48 6.57
C ILE A 32 -6.20 -15.45 6.59
N ALA A 33 -6.19 -16.46 7.46
CA ALA A 33 -5.18 -17.53 7.44
C ALA A 33 -5.15 -18.25 6.08
N ARG A 34 -6.31 -18.38 5.42
CA ARG A 34 -6.45 -18.95 4.06
C ARG A 34 -5.97 -18.05 2.92
N GLY A 35 -5.47 -16.83 3.19
CA GLY A 35 -4.82 -15.94 2.21
C GLY A 35 -5.72 -15.29 1.16
N SER A 36 -7.00 -15.63 1.10
CA SER A 36 -7.92 -15.40 -0.04
C SER A 36 -8.33 -13.94 -0.34
N TYR A 37 -7.78 -12.95 0.38
CA TYR A 37 -8.24 -11.55 0.29
C TYR A 37 -7.12 -10.48 0.22
N GLY A 38 -5.93 -10.85 -0.25
CA GLY A 38 -4.84 -9.88 -0.50
C GLY A 38 -4.33 -9.18 0.77
N CYS A 39 -4.33 -9.89 1.89
CA CYS A 39 -3.92 -9.40 3.20
C CYS A 39 -3.27 -10.54 3.98
N SER A 40 -1.94 -10.55 4.12
CA SER A 40 -1.28 -11.45 5.06
C SER A 40 -1.67 -11.12 6.50
N TRP A 41 -1.48 -12.10 7.39
CA TRP A 41 -1.65 -11.95 8.83
C TRP A 41 -0.77 -10.82 9.38
N ASP A 42 0.50 -10.77 9.01
CA ASP A 42 1.48 -9.78 9.49
C ASP A 42 1.11 -8.36 9.03
N ALA A 43 0.62 -8.24 7.80
CA ALA A 43 0.08 -6.99 7.30
C ALA A 43 -1.21 -6.58 8.03
N PHE A 44 -1.94 -7.48 8.68
CA PHE A 44 -3.01 -7.11 9.60
C PHE A 44 -2.45 -6.69 10.97
N GLN A 45 -1.49 -7.43 11.53
CA GLN A 45 -0.86 -7.11 12.83
C GLN A 45 -0.22 -5.70 12.82
N ALA A 46 0.58 -5.40 11.79
CA ALA A 46 1.18 -4.08 11.59
C ALA A 46 0.12 -2.96 11.45
N TYR A 47 -0.94 -3.21 10.68
CA TYR A 47 -2.06 -2.28 10.53
C TYR A 47 -2.78 -2.01 11.87
N ARG A 48 -3.03 -3.07 12.65
CA ARG A 48 -3.68 -3.01 13.96
C ARG A 48 -2.83 -2.21 14.94
N HIS A 49 -1.52 -2.46 15.01
CA HIS A 49 -0.61 -1.72 15.87
C HIS A 49 -0.61 -0.22 15.54
N LEU A 50 -0.40 0.15 14.27
CA LEU A 50 -0.49 1.55 13.83
C LEU A 50 -1.86 2.18 14.13
N LYS A 51 -2.95 1.41 14.02
CA LYS A 51 -4.29 1.88 14.35
C LYS A 51 -4.54 2.13 15.83
N LEU A 52 -3.97 1.31 16.71
CA LEU A 52 -4.04 1.51 18.16
C LEU A 52 -3.26 2.75 18.61
N LEU A 53 -2.17 3.10 17.92
CA LEU A 53 -1.44 4.36 18.09
C LEU A 53 -2.13 5.58 17.46
N GLY A 54 -3.37 5.44 16.96
CA GLY A 54 -4.17 6.54 16.40
C GLY A 54 -3.86 6.94 14.95
N TYR A 55 -2.87 6.32 14.29
CA TYR A 55 -2.45 6.73 12.95
C TYR A 55 -3.53 6.54 11.86
N ILE A 56 -3.43 7.36 10.82
CA ILE A 56 -4.25 7.28 9.62
C ILE A 56 -3.52 6.44 8.56
N VAL A 57 -3.80 5.12 8.61
CA VAL A 57 -3.14 4.10 7.78
C VAL A 57 -3.94 3.83 6.49
N GLY A 58 -3.31 4.06 5.35
CA GLY A 58 -3.82 3.70 4.01
C GLY A 58 -2.96 2.63 3.33
N ARG A 59 -3.52 1.92 2.35
CA ARG A 59 -2.71 1.09 1.42
C ARG A 59 -1.88 2.02 0.54
N TYR A 60 -0.60 1.71 0.34
CA TYR A 60 0.31 2.58 -0.42
C TYR A 60 -0.20 2.85 -1.85
N ASP A 61 -0.16 1.85 -2.73
CA ASP A 61 -0.51 1.97 -4.16
C ASP A 61 -2.02 1.78 -4.42
N VAL A 62 -2.86 2.36 -3.58
CA VAL A 62 -4.32 2.33 -3.78
C VAL A 62 -4.91 3.72 -3.49
N PRO A 63 -5.68 4.31 -4.42
CA PRO A 63 -6.44 5.53 -4.17
C PRO A 63 -7.41 5.37 -3.00
N TRP A 64 -7.56 6.41 -2.19
CA TRP A 64 -8.55 6.44 -1.12
C TRP A 64 -9.99 6.57 -1.65
N THR A 65 -10.13 7.22 -2.79
CA THR A 65 -11.37 7.52 -3.50
C THR A 65 -11.13 7.35 -4.99
N MET A 66 -12.04 6.68 -5.71
CA MET A 66 -12.01 6.70 -7.17
C MET A 66 -12.45 8.09 -7.64
N LYS A 67 -11.60 8.81 -8.38
CA LYS A 67 -12.07 9.98 -9.14
C LYS A 67 -12.96 9.45 -10.27
N GLN A 68 -14.22 9.83 -10.26
CA GLN A 68 -15.10 9.69 -11.41
C GLN A 68 -14.51 10.56 -12.54
N ILE A 69 -13.94 9.93 -13.56
CA ILE A 69 -13.57 10.62 -14.79
C ILE A 69 -14.90 10.91 -15.50
N ARG A 70 -15.30 12.18 -15.54
CA ARG A 70 -16.37 12.60 -16.46
C ARG A 70 -15.79 12.50 -17.87
N SER A 71 -16.34 11.59 -18.66
CA SER A 71 -15.95 11.46 -20.06
C SER A 71 -16.53 12.67 -20.82
N GLY A 72 -15.65 13.48 -21.41
CA GLY A 72 -16.04 14.71 -22.10
C GLY A 72 -15.31 15.94 -21.57
N ASP A 73 -14.04 16.09 -21.94
CA ASP A 73 -13.52 17.37 -22.41
C ASP A 73 -12.47 17.08 -23.48
N VAL A 74 -12.75 17.54 -24.70
CA VAL A 74 -11.87 17.45 -25.86
C VAL A 74 -11.30 18.84 -26.09
N THR A 75 -9.97 18.96 -26.11
CA THR A 75 -9.30 20.16 -26.61
C THR A 75 -8.12 19.74 -27.49
N ASN A 76 -7.98 20.42 -28.63
CA ASN A 76 -7.31 19.87 -29.82
C ASN A 76 -5.88 20.40 -30.04
N SER A 77 -4.98 19.51 -30.52
CA SER A 77 -3.91 19.75 -31.53
C SER A 77 -2.83 20.83 -31.30
N PRO A 78 -1.80 20.96 -32.19
CA PRO A 78 -1.38 20.11 -33.33
C PRO A 78 0.14 19.73 -33.40
N ASP A 79 0.45 18.84 -34.37
CA ASP A 79 1.70 18.68 -35.17
C ASP A 79 3.07 18.42 -34.48
N SER A 80 4.01 17.67 -35.07
CA SER A 80 4.24 17.39 -36.51
C SER A 80 4.95 16.04 -36.76
N THR A 81 4.69 15.44 -37.95
CA THR A 81 5.53 14.60 -38.86
C THR A 81 6.82 13.90 -38.32
N ASP A 82 7.21 12.66 -38.68
CA ASP A 82 6.70 11.62 -39.60
C ASP A 82 7.38 10.24 -39.21
N GLY A 83 7.30 9.09 -39.89
CA GLY A 83 6.63 8.71 -41.15
C GLY A 83 7.13 7.39 -41.77
N SER A 84 6.62 6.21 -41.37
CA SER A 84 6.76 4.95 -42.15
C SER A 84 5.74 3.90 -41.71
N SER A 85 5.15 3.18 -42.68
CA SER A 85 3.97 2.34 -42.50
C SER A 85 4.26 0.85 -42.67
N GLN A 86 3.91 0.04 -41.66
CA GLN A 86 3.43 -1.33 -41.89
C GLN A 86 2.21 -1.61 -41.00
N SER A 87 1.09 -1.93 -41.66
CA SER A 87 -0.20 -2.21 -41.03
C SER A 87 -0.37 -3.71 -40.85
N PHE A 88 -0.46 -4.16 -39.59
CA PHE A 88 -1.15 -5.40 -39.22
C PHE A 88 -2.17 -5.11 -38.11
N GLY A 89 -3.27 -5.87 -38.11
CA GLY A 89 -4.55 -5.43 -37.55
C GLY A 89 -4.61 -5.12 -36.05
N LYS A 90 -5.03 -3.88 -35.73
CA LYS A 90 -5.91 -3.51 -34.60
C LYS A 90 -5.53 -4.01 -33.19
N ALA A 91 -4.30 -3.69 -32.76
CA ALA A 91 -3.87 -3.88 -31.37
C ALA A 91 -4.28 -2.71 -30.42
N ASN A 92 -5.58 -2.43 -30.27
CA ASN A 92 -6.07 -1.36 -29.38
C ASN A 92 -6.79 -1.92 -28.14
N GLY A 93 -6.13 -1.84 -26.97
CA GLY A 93 -6.78 -1.98 -25.66
C GLY A 93 -5.91 -2.53 -24.52
N ALA A 94 -5.19 -3.64 -24.75
CA ALA A 94 -4.70 -4.48 -23.65
C ALA A 94 -3.38 -4.06 -22.97
N CYS A 95 -2.49 -3.33 -23.65
CA CYS A 95 -1.13 -3.06 -23.15
C CYS A 95 -1.11 -2.23 -21.85
N ASN A 96 -2.08 -1.34 -21.70
CA ASN A 96 -2.24 -0.44 -20.55
C ASN A 96 -2.77 -1.16 -19.29
N ASP A 97 -3.43 -2.31 -19.48
CA ASP A 97 -3.92 -3.13 -18.37
C ASP A 97 -2.90 -4.17 -17.94
N ILE A 98 -2.14 -4.77 -18.85
CA ILE A 98 -1.05 -5.70 -18.49
C ILE A 98 -0.01 -4.99 -17.61
N THR A 99 0.39 -3.76 -17.94
CA THR A 99 1.34 -2.98 -17.12
C THR A 99 0.77 -2.56 -15.74
N LYS A 100 -0.55 -2.36 -15.61
CA LYS A 100 -1.22 -2.18 -14.30
C LYS A 100 -1.31 -3.49 -13.52
N LEU A 101 -1.62 -4.59 -14.19
CA LEU A 101 -1.72 -5.93 -13.60
C LEU A 101 -0.35 -6.38 -13.07
N LEU A 102 0.71 -6.17 -13.86
CA LEU A 102 2.10 -6.42 -13.49
C LEU A 102 2.61 -5.48 -12.40
N LYS A 103 2.14 -4.23 -12.30
CA LYS A 103 2.38 -3.39 -11.09
C LYS A 103 1.72 -3.97 -9.83
N GLY A 104 0.59 -4.66 -9.98
CA GLY A 104 -0.06 -5.41 -8.90
C GLY A 104 0.70 -6.69 -8.52
N MET A 105 1.37 -7.34 -9.48
CA MET A 105 2.27 -8.46 -9.24
C MET A 105 3.59 -7.95 -8.66
N ARG A 106 3.82 -8.18 -7.36
CA ARG A 106 5.06 -7.77 -6.68
C ARG A 106 6.24 -8.64 -7.12
N ILE A 107 6.81 -8.31 -8.29
CA ILE A 107 8.04 -8.91 -8.81
C ILE A 107 9.21 -8.30 -8.02
N ASP A 108 9.79 -9.15 -7.18
CA ASP A 108 11.11 -9.10 -6.57
C ASP A 108 11.68 -7.71 -6.20
N GLY A 109 11.14 -7.13 -5.12
CA GLY A 109 11.72 -5.95 -4.47
C GLY A 109 10.89 -5.46 -3.29
N MET A 110 11.56 -4.92 -2.28
CA MET A 110 10.93 -4.35 -1.08
C MET A 110 10.11 -3.10 -1.42
N TYR A 111 8.79 -3.21 -1.29
CA TYR A 111 7.84 -2.16 -1.66
C TYR A 111 6.88 -1.79 -0.52
N PRO A 112 6.56 -0.50 -0.31
CA PRO A 112 5.65 -0.07 0.74
C PRO A 112 4.30 -0.79 0.69
N THR A 113 3.84 -1.19 1.86
CA THR A 113 2.50 -1.76 2.07
C THR A 113 1.53 -0.69 2.56
N PHE A 114 2.01 0.26 3.36
CA PHE A 114 1.20 1.36 3.88
C PHE A 114 1.79 2.74 3.63
N LYS A 115 0.88 3.70 3.51
CA LYS A 115 1.13 5.14 3.68
C LYS A 115 0.48 5.57 4.99
N VAL A 116 1.25 6.21 5.87
CA VAL A 116 0.83 6.52 7.23
C VAL A 116 0.86 8.03 7.43
N HIS A 117 -0.22 8.59 7.98
CA HIS A 117 -0.32 10.01 8.32
C HIS A 117 -0.59 10.12 9.83
N LEU A 118 -0.07 11.18 10.44
CA LEU A 118 -0.33 11.52 11.84
C LEU A 118 -1.85 11.60 12.15
N PRO A 119 -2.26 11.37 13.42
CA PRO A 119 -3.63 11.61 13.86
C PRO A 119 -4.03 13.08 13.58
N ASN A 120 -5.07 13.28 12.76
CA ASN A 120 -5.53 14.61 12.39
C ASN A 120 -7.05 14.60 12.16
N SER A 121 -7.80 15.34 12.97
CA SER A 121 -9.26 15.45 12.88
C SER A 121 -9.76 16.12 11.59
N LYS A 122 -8.90 16.90 10.91
CA LYS A 122 -9.19 17.57 9.64
C LYS A 122 -8.77 16.74 8.41
N PHE A 123 -8.28 15.50 8.58
CA PHE A 123 -7.84 14.65 7.47
C PHE A 123 -8.99 14.33 6.51
N LYS A 124 -8.77 14.56 5.20
CA LYS A 124 -9.75 14.27 4.14
C LYS A 124 -9.25 13.14 3.26
N LYS A 125 -10.01 12.04 3.13
CA LYS A 125 -9.66 10.92 2.23
C LYS A 125 -9.48 11.36 0.76
N SER A 126 -10.23 12.36 0.32
CA SER A 126 -10.15 12.95 -1.03
C SER A 126 -8.92 13.84 -1.25
N SER A 127 -8.30 14.34 -0.19
CA SER A 127 -7.05 15.11 -0.22
C SER A 127 -6.23 14.78 1.03
N PRO A 128 -5.54 13.62 1.04
CA PRO A 128 -4.89 13.07 2.23
C PRO A 128 -3.62 13.82 2.64
N GLY A 129 -3.08 14.66 1.75
CA GLY A 129 -1.74 15.25 1.90
C GLY A 129 -0.62 14.26 1.62
N VAL A 130 0.61 14.66 1.97
CA VAL A 130 1.80 13.80 1.95
C VAL A 130 1.78 12.92 3.22
N PRO A 131 2.05 11.61 3.12
CA PRO A 131 2.16 10.76 4.30
C PRO A 131 3.39 11.12 5.14
N SER A 132 3.25 11.01 6.45
CA SER A 132 4.32 11.27 7.42
C SER A 132 5.43 10.22 7.34
N PHE A 133 5.08 8.98 7.00
CA PHE A 133 6.03 7.93 6.62
C PHE A 133 5.36 6.81 5.81
N LEU A 134 6.18 6.03 5.13
CA LEU A 134 5.80 4.80 4.43
C LEU A 134 6.20 3.58 5.27
N VAL A 135 5.47 2.47 5.14
CA VAL A 135 5.81 1.21 5.84
C VAL A 135 6.02 0.08 4.85
N CYS A 136 7.25 -0.42 4.80
CA CYS A 136 7.61 -1.69 4.16
C CYS A 136 7.45 -2.82 5.19
N LEU A 137 6.89 -3.96 4.79
CA LEU A 137 6.89 -5.16 5.63
C LEU A 137 8.13 -5.96 5.30
N LEU A 138 8.94 -6.27 6.31
CA LEU A 138 10.05 -7.19 6.16
C LEU A 138 9.52 -8.64 6.08
N ARG A 139 10.24 -9.47 5.34
CA ARG A 139 10.11 -10.94 5.43
C ARG A 139 11.10 -11.47 6.47
N ASP A 140 11.18 -12.79 6.61
CA ASP A 140 11.95 -13.48 7.66
C ASP A 140 13.47 -13.22 7.62
N LYS A 141 13.98 -12.62 6.54
CA LYS A 141 15.37 -12.19 6.39
C LYS A 141 15.46 -10.66 6.38
N PRO A 142 16.39 -10.04 7.13
CA PRO A 142 16.71 -8.63 6.98
C PRO A 142 17.09 -8.31 5.52
N PRO A 143 16.62 -7.18 4.97
CA PRO A 143 17.00 -6.78 3.61
C PRO A 143 18.49 -6.39 3.57
N PRO A 144 19.20 -6.63 2.46
CA PRO A 144 20.57 -6.19 2.31
C PRO A 144 20.63 -4.65 2.19
N ARG A 145 21.77 -4.07 2.56
CA ARG A 145 21.93 -2.62 2.74
C ARG A 145 21.76 -1.82 1.45
N ASP A 146 22.18 -2.37 0.33
CA ASP A 146 22.05 -1.82 -1.01
C ASP A 146 20.59 -1.75 -1.47
N GLU A 147 19.79 -2.82 -1.23
CA GLU A 147 18.35 -2.78 -1.47
C GLU A 147 17.67 -1.71 -0.60
N LEU A 148 18.08 -1.60 0.67
CA LEU A 148 17.57 -0.61 1.61
C LEU A 148 17.83 0.84 1.13
N GLU A 149 19.08 1.18 0.78
CA GLU A 149 19.46 2.52 0.30
C GLU A 149 18.81 2.83 -1.06
N MET A 150 18.69 1.84 -1.96
CA MET A 150 17.92 1.99 -3.21
C MET A 150 16.43 2.30 -2.93
N VAL A 151 15.82 1.60 -1.99
CA VAL A 151 14.42 1.78 -1.59
C VAL A 151 14.20 3.16 -0.97
N GLU A 152 15.10 3.63 -0.09
CA GLU A 152 15.01 4.96 0.50
C GLU A 152 15.10 6.09 -0.55
N ASN A 153 16.05 5.98 -1.48
CA ASN A 153 16.18 6.93 -2.59
C ASN A 153 14.97 6.93 -3.55
N LYS A 154 14.25 5.80 -3.67
CA LYS A 154 13.13 5.62 -4.61
C LYS A 154 11.85 6.36 -4.22
N PHE A 155 11.62 6.63 -2.93
CA PHE A 155 10.34 7.15 -2.43
C PHE A 155 10.34 8.66 -2.12
N GLY A 156 11.17 9.43 -2.84
CA GLY A 156 11.04 10.89 -2.95
C GLY A 156 11.22 11.66 -1.64
N GLY A 157 12.10 11.16 -0.76
CA GLY A 157 12.38 11.79 0.55
C GLY A 157 11.31 11.58 1.62
N ILE A 158 10.26 10.78 1.36
CA ILE A 158 9.29 10.41 2.39
C ILE A 158 9.95 9.35 3.30
N PRO A 159 10.00 9.54 4.64
CA PRO A 159 10.63 8.58 5.54
C PRO A 159 10.04 7.18 5.43
N LEU A 160 10.90 6.17 5.45
CA LEU A 160 10.49 4.76 5.47
C LEU A 160 10.63 4.16 6.86
N LYS A 161 9.72 3.24 7.17
CA LYS A 161 9.82 2.36 8.32
C LYS A 161 9.67 0.91 7.87
N PHE A 162 10.56 0.08 8.38
CA PHE A 162 10.63 -1.34 8.09
C PHE A 162 9.97 -2.07 9.25
N CYS A 163 8.82 -2.67 8.96
CA CYS A 163 7.99 -3.34 9.93
C CYS A 163 8.28 -4.84 9.91
N GLN A 164 8.90 -5.32 10.98
CA GLN A 164 9.03 -6.75 11.26
C GLN A 164 7.87 -7.18 12.16
N VAL A 165 7.32 -8.37 11.91
CA VAL A 165 6.29 -8.97 12.74
C VAL A 165 6.77 -10.37 13.09
N ASP A 166 6.99 -10.61 14.38
CA ASP A 166 7.50 -11.88 14.90
C ASP A 166 6.66 -12.32 16.09
N ASN A 167 6.01 -13.49 15.97
CA ASN A 167 5.20 -14.14 16.98
C ASN A 167 4.27 -13.19 17.81
N GLY A 168 3.56 -12.29 17.13
CA GLY A 168 2.66 -11.32 17.76
C GLY A 168 3.28 -9.95 18.07
N ARG A 169 4.61 -9.84 18.11
CA ARG A 169 5.34 -8.59 18.32
C ARG A 169 5.49 -7.85 16.99
N VAL A 170 5.22 -6.54 17.02
CA VAL A 170 5.36 -5.66 15.85
C VAL A 170 6.45 -4.64 16.15
N SER A 171 7.52 -4.67 15.38
CA SER A 171 8.69 -3.79 15.52
C SER A 171 8.82 -2.90 14.28
N PHE A 172 9.04 -1.59 14.49
CA PHE A 172 9.30 -0.63 13.42
C PHE A 172 10.75 -0.14 13.50
N LEU A 173 11.54 -0.47 12.50
CA LEU A 173 12.89 0.03 12.32
C LEU A 173 12.89 1.21 11.35
N SER A 174 13.79 2.17 11.53
CA SER A 174 14.16 3.17 10.54
C SER A 174 15.67 3.32 10.57
N PHE A 175 16.26 3.68 9.43
CA PHE A 175 17.68 3.84 9.27
C PHE A 175 17.97 5.30 8.95
N ASP A 176 19.00 5.85 9.59
CA ASP A 176 19.44 7.23 9.41
C ASP A 176 20.90 7.24 8.99
N LYS A 177 21.25 8.04 7.98
CA LYS A 177 22.62 8.17 7.49
C LYS A 177 23.37 9.19 8.33
N VAL A 178 24.27 8.73 9.20
CA VAL A 178 25.11 9.58 10.04
C VAL A 178 26.50 9.68 9.42
N THR A 179 26.95 10.91 9.14
CA THR A 179 28.33 11.20 8.75
C THR A 179 29.20 11.25 10.00
N LEU A 180 30.19 10.38 10.11
CA LEU A 180 31.16 10.41 11.20
C LEU A 180 32.23 11.49 10.91
N PRO A 181 32.72 12.22 11.92
CA PRO A 181 33.84 13.14 11.74
C PRO A 181 35.11 12.36 11.39
N SER A 182 35.86 12.82 10.39
CA SER A 182 37.23 12.39 10.16
C SER A 182 38.12 12.92 11.29
N LEU A 183 38.96 12.06 11.86
CA LEU A 183 40.05 12.49 12.73
C LEU A 183 41.05 13.35 11.92
N PRO A 184 41.68 14.36 12.54
CA PRO A 184 42.70 15.20 11.92
C PRO A 184 44.02 14.45 11.67
#